data_AF-A0A261SC30-F1
#
_entry.id   AF-A0A261SC30-F1
#
_cell.length_a   1.000
_cell.length_b   1.000
_cell.length_c   1.000
_cell.angle_alpha   90.00
_cell.angle_beta   90.00
_cell.angle_gamma   90.00
#
_symmetry.space_group_name_H-M   'P 1'
#
loop_
_entity.id
_entity.type
_entity.pdbx_description
1 polymer ?
#
loop_
_entity_poly.entity_id
_entity_poly.type
_entity_poly.pdbx_seq_one_letter_code
_entity_poly.pdbx_strand_id
1 'polypeptide(L)'
;MTDPSFQITSVERDPVSEQVVAQLLGMVRAGNLKPEDRLPSERELALSFGVSRPTIREAVRALAVLGVLKTRHGGGIYVSSLRAEELLGPLQFFLSLEETAVETLYDARQLIEGGIAARAALAASPADVTRLRDLIEQQKASIGDPQAYRKLDIAFHEHIHALAANPFLARAATSLNTLGLEFRTVASESRQVIAQSLVDHAAIVAALAANDGAAAELAMRQHMLNVLQSTQASIEATRTRSARRAQGEAS
;
A
#
# COMPACT_ATOMS: atom_id res chain seq x y z
N MET A 1 -1.01 -41.68 -52.94
CA MET A 1 0.12 -41.02 -52.25
C MET A 1 -0.47 -39.88 -51.45
N THR A 2 -0.66 -40.09 -50.16
CA THR A 2 -1.11 -39.09 -49.20
C THR A 2 0.05 -38.12 -48.92
N ASP A 3 -0.18 -36.85 -49.23
CA ASP A 3 0.70 -35.74 -48.89
C ASP A 3 0.84 -35.66 -47.35
N PRO A 4 2.06 -35.77 -46.78
CA PRO A 4 2.23 -35.65 -45.35
C PRO A 4 2.09 -34.17 -44.97
N SER A 5 0.87 -33.79 -44.58
CA SER A 5 0.59 -32.50 -44.00
C SER A 5 1.50 -32.26 -42.80
N PHE A 6 2.43 -31.31 -42.94
CA PHE A 6 3.31 -30.87 -41.86
C PHE A 6 2.46 -30.20 -40.79
N GLN A 7 2.05 -30.96 -39.77
CA GLN A 7 1.44 -30.39 -38.58
C GLN A 7 2.54 -29.80 -37.69
N ILE A 8 2.77 -28.49 -37.85
CA ILE A 8 3.67 -27.73 -36.99
C ILE A 8 2.91 -27.33 -35.72
N THR A 9 3.35 -27.85 -34.58
CA THR A 9 2.92 -27.37 -33.27
C THR A 9 3.81 -26.20 -32.86
N SER A 10 3.20 -25.09 -32.43
CA SER A 10 3.92 -23.90 -31.95
C SER A 10 4.79 -24.26 -30.75
N VAL A 11 6.07 -23.86 -30.77
CA VAL A 11 6.93 -23.92 -29.59
C VAL A 11 6.69 -22.67 -28.78
N GLU A 12 6.09 -22.81 -27.60
CA GLU A 12 5.97 -21.71 -26.64
C GLU A 12 7.34 -21.42 -26.03
N ARG A 13 7.91 -20.26 -26.38
CA ARG A 13 9.07 -19.68 -25.70
C ARG A 13 8.64 -18.35 -25.12
N ASP A 14 9.00 -18.09 -23.88
CA ASP A 14 8.80 -16.78 -23.28
C ASP A 14 9.39 -15.70 -24.19
N PRO A 15 8.62 -14.64 -24.52
CA PRO A 15 9.13 -13.49 -25.22
C PRO A 15 10.44 -12.99 -24.59
N VAL A 16 11.41 -12.61 -25.42
CA VAL A 16 12.71 -12.10 -24.94
C VAL A 16 12.53 -10.89 -24.00
N SER A 17 11.48 -10.09 -24.22
CA SER A 17 11.09 -9.00 -23.32
C SER A 17 10.76 -9.47 -21.91
N GLU A 18 10.06 -10.60 -21.74
CA GLU A 18 9.74 -11.19 -20.44
C GLU A 18 11.00 -11.67 -19.70
N GLN A 19 11.99 -12.21 -20.43
CA GLN A 19 13.27 -12.58 -19.84
C GLN A 19 14.04 -11.35 -19.32
N VAL A 20 14.01 -10.23 -20.05
CA VAL A 20 14.58 -8.95 -19.59
C VAL A 20 13.84 -8.44 -18.35
N VAL A 21 12.51 -8.51 -18.33
CA VAL A 21 11.69 -8.16 -17.15
C VAL A 21 12.10 -8.99 -15.95
N ALA A 22 12.19 -10.32 -16.10
CA ALA A 22 12.56 -11.23 -15.02
C ALA A 22 13.95 -10.93 -14.44
N GLN A 23 14.94 -10.63 -15.30
CA GLN A 23 16.28 -10.28 -14.86
C GLN A 23 16.32 -8.94 -14.12
N LEU A 24 15.64 -7.90 -14.63
CA LEU A 24 15.57 -6.61 -13.96
C LEU A 24 14.84 -6.71 -12.60
N LEU A 25 13.75 -7.47 -12.52
CA LEU A 25 13.09 -7.79 -11.25
C LEU A 25 14.02 -8.54 -10.29
N GLY A 26 14.81 -9.49 -10.80
CA GLY A 26 15.82 -10.21 -10.04
C GLY A 26 16.86 -9.26 -9.43
N MET A 27 17.37 -8.31 -10.21
CA MET A 27 18.31 -7.29 -9.74
C MET A 27 17.72 -6.37 -8.67
N VAL A 28 16.44 -6.01 -8.77
CA VAL A 28 15.73 -5.25 -7.73
C VAL A 28 15.60 -6.08 -6.45
N ARG A 29 15.17 -7.35 -6.56
CA ARG A 29 15.03 -8.25 -5.40
C ARG A 29 16.34 -8.51 -4.69
N ALA A 30 17.44 -8.60 -5.43
CA ALA A 30 18.80 -8.79 -4.90
C ALA A 30 19.43 -7.50 -4.34
N GLY A 31 18.79 -6.34 -4.55
CA GLY A 31 19.30 -5.04 -4.08
C GLY A 31 20.42 -4.45 -4.93
N ASN A 32 20.69 -5.02 -6.11
CA ASN A 32 21.62 -4.48 -7.11
C ASN A 32 21.06 -3.22 -7.79
N LEU A 33 19.73 -3.13 -7.89
CA LEU A 33 19.00 -1.93 -8.29
C LEU A 33 18.17 -1.46 -7.09
N LYS A 34 18.50 -0.29 -6.56
CA LYS A 34 17.87 0.30 -5.38
C LYS A 34 16.82 1.34 -5.77
N PRO A 35 15.88 1.67 -4.86
CA PRO A 35 14.93 2.75 -5.09
C PRO A 35 15.63 4.02 -5.58
N GLU A 36 15.02 4.69 -6.56
CA GLU A 36 15.52 5.94 -7.17
C GLU A 36 16.80 5.82 -8.01
N ASP A 37 17.42 4.64 -8.14
CA ASP A 37 18.56 4.43 -9.02
C ASP A 37 18.22 4.74 -10.47
N ARG A 38 19.14 5.39 -11.18
CA ARG A 38 19.02 5.63 -12.62
C ARG A 38 19.55 4.43 -13.39
N LEU A 39 18.73 3.87 -14.28
CA LEU A 39 19.16 2.84 -15.21
C LEU A 39 19.94 3.46 -16.40
N PRO A 40 20.84 2.69 -17.04
CA PRO A 40 21.39 3.06 -18.35
C PRO A 40 20.28 3.33 -19.38
N SER A 41 20.64 4.04 -20.45
CA SER A 41 19.70 4.32 -21.54
C SER A 41 19.20 3.03 -22.21
N GLU A 42 18.04 3.07 -22.87
CA GLU A 42 17.52 1.91 -23.62
C GLU A 42 18.55 1.33 -24.61
N ARG A 43 19.41 2.19 -25.17
CA ARG A 43 20.49 1.78 -26.08
C ARG A 43 21.56 0.97 -25.35
N GLU A 44 22.01 1.43 -24.18
CA GLU A 44 23.04 0.75 -23.40
C GLU A 44 22.53 -0.55 -22.79
N LEU A 45 21.27 -0.56 -22.32
CA LEU A 45 20.60 -1.76 -21.87
C LEU A 45 20.49 -2.78 -23.01
N ALA A 46 20.11 -2.36 -24.22
CA ALA A 46 20.01 -3.25 -25.38
C ALA A 46 21.36 -3.92 -25.70
N LEU A 47 22.46 -3.17 -25.63
CA LEU A 47 23.82 -3.71 -25.79
C LEU A 47 24.18 -4.68 -24.67
N SER A 48 23.87 -4.33 -23.42
CA SER A 48 24.22 -5.13 -22.23
C SER A 48 23.46 -6.47 -22.18
N PHE A 49 22.18 -6.45 -22.54
CA PHE A 49 21.34 -7.65 -22.61
C PHE A 49 21.52 -8.43 -23.93
N GLY A 50 22.18 -7.87 -24.93
CA GLY A 50 22.32 -8.48 -26.25
C GLY A 50 21.01 -8.59 -27.04
N VAL A 51 20.09 -7.64 -26.85
CA VAL A 51 18.74 -7.65 -27.45
C VAL A 51 18.46 -6.37 -28.24
N SER A 52 17.33 -6.33 -28.94
CA SER A 52 16.92 -5.15 -29.71
C SER A 52 16.42 -4.01 -28.80
N ARG A 53 16.58 -2.76 -29.24
CA ARG A 53 16.01 -1.59 -28.53
C ARG A 53 14.48 -1.67 -28.33
N PRO A 54 13.67 -2.11 -29.33
CA PRO A 54 12.25 -2.37 -29.12
C PRO A 54 11.97 -3.35 -27.96
N THR A 55 12.75 -4.42 -27.83
CA THR A 55 12.61 -5.40 -26.74
C THR A 55 12.85 -4.77 -25.37
N ILE A 56 13.89 -3.95 -25.23
CA ILE A 56 14.13 -3.20 -23.98
C ILE A 56 12.98 -2.25 -23.68
N ARG A 57 12.50 -1.50 -24.68
CA ARG A 57 11.40 -0.57 -24.49
C ARG A 57 10.12 -1.25 -24.03
N GLU A 58 9.84 -2.45 -24.54
CA GLU A 58 8.72 -3.28 -24.11
C GLU A 58 8.88 -3.71 -22.65
N ALA A 59 10.05 -4.23 -22.28
CA ALA A 59 10.35 -4.63 -20.90
C ALA A 59 10.26 -3.45 -19.91
N VAL A 60 10.80 -2.28 -20.29
CA VAL A 60 10.72 -1.05 -19.48
C VAL A 60 9.27 -0.60 -19.33
N ARG A 61 8.46 -0.66 -20.38
CA ARG A 61 7.02 -0.35 -20.31
C ARG A 61 6.27 -1.32 -19.38
N ALA A 62 6.52 -2.62 -19.48
CA ALA A 62 5.92 -3.61 -18.60
C ALA A 62 6.27 -3.35 -17.13
N LEU A 63 7.55 -3.08 -16.84
CA LEU A 63 8.00 -2.73 -15.49
C LEU A 63 7.46 -1.39 -15.00
N ALA A 64 7.22 -0.44 -15.91
CA ALA A 64 6.58 0.83 -15.57
C ALA A 64 5.09 0.65 -15.23
N VAL A 65 4.38 -0.24 -15.93
CA VAL A 65 2.99 -0.62 -15.61
C VAL A 65 2.92 -1.31 -14.24
N LEU A 66 3.91 -2.15 -13.91
CA LEU A 66 4.04 -2.76 -12.58
C LEU A 66 4.50 -1.78 -11.49
N GLY A 67 4.80 -0.52 -11.84
CA GLY A 67 5.28 0.49 -10.90
C GLY A 67 6.70 0.26 -10.38
N VAL A 68 7.46 -0.67 -10.97
CA VAL A 68 8.85 -0.97 -10.57
C VAL A 68 9.82 0.05 -11.15
N LEU A 69 9.55 0.51 -12.38
CA LEU A 69 10.32 1.57 -13.03
C LEU A 69 9.44 2.80 -13.27
N LYS A 70 10.08 3.97 -13.36
CA LYS A 70 9.43 5.22 -13.78
C LYS A 70 10.30 6.00 -14.74
N THR A 71 9.66 6.69 -15.67
CA THR A 71 10.32 7.59 -16.61
C THR A 71 10.16 9.03 -16.13
N ARG A 72 11.26 9.79 -16.06
CA ARG A 72 11.23 11.21 -15.69
C ARG A 72 11.32 12.12 -16.91
N HIS A 73 10.87 13.37 -16.75
CA HIS A 73 11.03 14.41 -17.76
C HIS A 73 12.51 14.56 -18.12
N GLY A 74 12.85 14.49 -19.41
CA GLY A 74 14.24 14.38 -19.89
C GLY A 74 14.70 12.96 -20.26
N GLY A 75 13.83 11.95 -20.17
CA GLY A 75 14.04 10.64 -20.82
C GLY A 75 14.87 9.62 -20.05
N GLY A 76 15.12 9.83 -18.76
CA GLY A 76 15.79 8.85 -17.91
C GLY A 76 14.82 7.80 -17.35
N ILE A 77 15.29 6.56 -17.25
CA ILE A 77 14.61 5.44 -16.61
C ILE A 77 15.16 5.32 -15.19
N TYR A 78 14.28 5.20 -14.20
CA TYR A 78 14.64 5.10 -12.79
C TYR A 78 13.90 3.94 -12.15
N VAL A 79 14.52 3.30 -11.18
CA VAL A 79 13.80 2.46 -10.22
C VAL A 79 12.84 3.38 -9.45
N SER A 80 11.61 2.91 -9.26
CA SER A 80 10.63 3.64 -8.47
C SER A 80 11.05 3.65 -6.98
N SER A 81 10.25 4.26 -6.12
CA SER A 81 10.45 4.16 -4.68
C SER A 81 10.27 2.73 -4.14
N LEU A 82 9.69 1.84 -4.96
CA LEU A 82 9.31 0.46 -4.61
C LEU A 82 8.36 0.38 -3.40
N ARG A 83 7.65 1.48 -3.12
CA ARG A 83 6.63 1.52 -2.08
C ARG A 83 5.31 0.99 -2.59
N ALA A 84 4.44 0.59 -1.67
CA ALA A 84 3.13 0.04 -1.96
C ALA A 84 2.30 0.95 -2.89
N GLU A 85 2.41 2.28 -2.72
CA GLU A 85 1.68 3.26 -3.51
C GLU A 85 1.98 3.18 -5.01
N GLU A 86 3.21 2.85 -5.39
CA GLU A 86 3.61 2.73 -6.80
C GLU A 86 3.40 1.29 -7.32
N LEU A 87 3.58 0.26 -6.47
CA LEU A 87 3.54 -1.14 -6.89
C LEU A 87 2.12 -1.75 -6.96
N LEU A 88 1.14 -1.15 -6.30
CA LEU A 88 -0.22 -1.71 -6.20
C LEU A 88 -1.21 -1.18 -7.24
N GLY A 89 -0.76 -0.39 -8.22
CA GLY A 89 -1.64 0.23 -9.24
C GLY A 89 -2.64 -0.73 -9.91
N PRO A 90 -2.22 -1.90 -10.42
CA PRO A 90 -3.15 -2.87 -11.01
C PRO A 90 -4.19 -3.41 -10.01
N LEU A 91 -3.80 -3.61 -8.74
CA LEU A 91 -4.70 -4.08 -7.69
C LEU A 91 -5.68 -2.97 -7.28
N GLN A 92 -5.22 -1.71 -7.17
CA GLN A 92 -6.07 -0.55 -6.94
C GLN A 92 -7.14 -0.44 -8.02
N PHE A 93 -6.74 -0.55 -9.29
CA PHE A 93 -7.68 -0.56 -10.40
C PHE A 93 -8.68 -1.71 -10.30
N PHE A 94 -8.21 -2.94 -10.06
CA PHE A 94 -9.08 -4.11 -9.92
C PHE A 94 -10.12 -3.92 -8.80
N LEU A 95 -9.71 -3.41 -7.63
CA LEU A 95 -10.61 -3.14 -6.51
C LEU A 95 -11.59 -2.00 -6.79
N SER A 96 -11.23 -1.04 -7.67
CA SER A 96 -12.13 0.05 -8.07
C SER A 96 -13.22 -0.38 -9.06
N LEU A 97 -13.11 -1.58 -9.67
CA LEU A 97 -14.09 -2.09 -10.62
C LEU A 97 -15.39 -2.55 -9.95
N GLU A 98 -15.30 -2.99 -8.71
CA GLU A 98 -16.48 -3.21 -7.89
C GLU A 98 -16.87 -1.89 -7.25
N GLU A 99 -18.17 -1.60 -7.13
CA GLU A 99 -18.68 -0.67 -6.12
C GLU A 99 -18.47 -1.28 -4.71
N THR A 100 -17.30 -1.84 -4.43
CA THR A 100 -16.97 -2.35 -3.11
C THR A 100 -16.87 -1.18 -2.17
N ALA A 101 -17.89 -1.12 -1.32
CA ALA A 101 -18.01 -0.16 -0.26
C ALA A 101 -16.77 -0.24 0.63
N VAL A 102 -16.34 0.93 1.07
CA VAL A 102 -15.36 1.13 2.15
C VAL A 102 -15.54 0.11 3.29
N GLU A 103 -16.76 -0.34 3.56
CA GLU A 103 -17.08 -1.44 4.49
C GLU A 103 -16.27 -2.73 4.26
N THR A 104 -16.23 -3.25 3.03
CA THR A 104 -15.57 -4.54 2.72
C THR A 104 -14.05 -4.47 2.89
N LEU A 105 -13.45 -3.33 2.56
CA LEU A 105 -12.03 -3.08 2.84
C LEU A 105 -11.76 -3.06 4.34
N TYR A 106 -12.60 -2.37 5.12
CA TYR A 106 -12.43 -2.28 6.56
C TYR A 106 -12.76 -3.59 7.28
N ASP A 107 -13.63 -4.44 6.72
CA ASP A 107 -13.83 -5.81 7.19
C ASP A 107 -12.55 -6.64 7.01
N ALA A 108 -11.93 -6.61 5.83
CA ALA A 108 -10.64 -7.26 5.58
C ALA A 108 -9.53 -6.74 6.52
N ARG A 109 -9.49 -5.42 6.75
CA ARG A 109 -8.55 -4.82 7.70
C ARG A 109 -8.79 -5.26 9.14
N GLN A 110 -10.05 -5.35 9.60
CA GLN A 110 -10.37 -5.86 10.93
C GLN A 110 -9.85 -7.27 11.15
N LEU A 111 -10.01 -8.15 10.15
CA LEU A 111 -9.54 -9.53 10.21
C LEU A 111 -8.00 -9.60 10.27
N ILE A 112 -7.32 -8.83 9.43
CA ILE A 112 -5.85 -8.88 9.32
C ILE A 112 -5.17 -8.10 10.45
N GLU A 113 -5.53 -6.83 10.66
CA GLU A 113 -4.90 -5.98 11.68
C GLU A 113 -5.25 -6.44 13.10
N GLY A 114 -6.45 -6.99 13.33
CA GLY A 114 -6.82 -7.59 14.61
C GLY A 114 -5.90 -8.77 14.98
N GLY A 115 -5.74 -9.72 14.06
CA GLY A 115 -4.84 -10.86 14.27
C GLY A 115 -3.36 -10.47 14.37
N ILE A 116 -2.94 -9.41 13.68
CA ILE A 116 -1.61 -8.82 13.82
C ILE A 116 -1.43 -8.21 15.22
N ALA A 117 -2.41 -7.47 15.73
CA ALA A 117 -2.36 -6.86 17.06
C ALA A 117 -2.27 -7.92 18.17
N ALA A 118 -3.02 -9.02 18.06
CA ALA A 118 -2.90 -10.16 18.97
C ALA A 118 -1.47 -10.73 19.02
N ARG A 119 -0.87 -10.93 17.84
CA ARG A 119 0.52 -11.44 17.75
C ARG A 119 1.53 -10.42 18.26
N ALA A 120 1.33 -9.15 17.94
CA ALA A 120 2.18 -8.06 18.38
C ALA A 120 2.20 -7.96 19.91
N ALA A 121 1.06 -8.14 20.59
CA ALA A 121 1.01 -8.14 22.06
C ALA A 121 1.87 -9.23 22.69
N LEU A 122 2.02 -10.39 22.05
CA LEU A 122 2.84 -11.48 22.55
C LEU A 122 4.35 -11.30 22.24
N ALA A 123 4.69 -10.40 21.32
CA ALA A 123 6.05 -10.19 20.83
C ALA A 123 6.65 -8.84 21.24
N ALA A 124 5.82 -7.87 21.64
CA ALA A 124 6.25 -6.51 21.94
C ALA A 124 7.23 -6.48 23.13
N SER A 125 8.39 -5.86 22.93
CA SER A 125 9.30 -5.55 24.03
C SER A 125 8.87 -4.28 24.76
N PRO A 126 9.38 -4.03 25.99
CA PRO A 126 9.18 -2.75 26.66
C PRO A 126 9.66 -1.53 25.85
N ALA A 127 10.65 -1.72 24.97
CA ALA A 127 11.14 -0.68 24.08
C ALA A 127 10.13 -0.37 22.96
N ASP A 128 9.47 -1.39 22.39
CA ASP A 128 8.43 -1.22 21.38
C ASP A 128 7.20 -0.49 21.95
N VAL A 129 6.79 -0.87 23.16
CA VAL A 129 5.71 -0.18 23.88
C VAL A 129 6.05 1.29 24.13
N THR A 130 7.28 1.59 24.56
CA THR A 130 7.75 2.97 24.72
C THR A 130 7.71 3.72 23.39
N ARG A 131 8.19 3.10 22.30
CA ARG A 131 8.19 3.69 20.97
C ARG A 131 6.79 4.02 20.47
N LEU A 132 5.81 3.14 20.72
CA LEU A 132 4.40 3.36 20.37
C LEU A 132 3.77 4.50 21.17
N ARG A 133 4.11 4.62 22.47
CA ARG A 133 3.67 5.76 23.30
C ARG A 133 4.23 7.07 22.78
N ASP A 134 5.51 7.11 22.39
CA ASP A 134 6.12 8.30 21.81
C ASP A 134 5.47 8.70 20.49
N LEU A 135 5.04 7.72 19.66
CA LEU A 135 4.27 8.00 18.45
C LEU A 135 2.92 8.63 18.78
N ILE A 136 2.22 8.14 19.81
CA ILE A 136 0.95 8.72 20.26
C ILE A 136 1.14 10.18 20.73
N GLU A 137 2.21 10.48 21.47
CA GLU A 137 2.49 11.86 21.89
C GLU A 137 2.81 12.78 20.70
N GLN A 138 3.55 12.28 19.71
CA GLN A 138 3.78 13.02 18.46
C GLN A 138 2.46 13.23 17.68
N GLN A 139 1.59 12.22 17.62
CA GLN A 139 0.28 12.32 16.99
C GLN A 139 -0.57 13.40 17.68
N LYS A 140 -0.60 13.44 19.01
CA LYS A 140 -1.29 14.49 19.80
C LYS A 140 -0.76 15.89 19.47
N ALA A 141 0.56 16.05 19.38
CA ALA A 141 1.17 17.33 19.01
C ALA A 141 0.82 17.77 17.57
N SER A 142 0.46 16.82 16.70
CA SER A 142 0.11 17.06 15.29
C SER A 142 -1.40 17.26 15.01
N ILE A 143 -2.27 17.35 16.02
CA ILE A 143 -3.74 17.50 15.82
C ILE A 143 -4.11 18.70 14.89
N GLY A 144 -3.28 19.74 14.87
CA GLY A 144 -3.47 20.91 13.99
C GLY A 144 -2.96 20.73 12.55
N ASP A 145 -2.24 19.65 12.26
CA ASP A 145 -1.63 19.34 10.96
C ASP A 145 -2.01 17.90 10.53
N PRO A 146 -3.11 17.73 9.78
CA PRO A 146 -3.57 16.42 9.31
C PRO A 146 -2.54 15.63 8.49
N GLN A 147 -1.65 16.32 7.77
CA GLN A 147 -0.62 15.65 6.96
C GLN A 147 0.48 15.07 7.84
N ALA A 148 0.91 15.82 8.87
CA ALA A 148 1.84 15.31 9.87
C ALA A 148 1.22 14.16 10.67
N TYR A 149 -0.05 14.30 11.09
CA TYR A 149 -0.78 13.24 11.78
C TYR A 149 -0.81 11.94 10.95
N ARG A 150 -1.20 12.02 9.66
CA ARG A 150 -1.25 10.85 8.78
C ARG A 150 0.07 10.09 8.69
N LYS A 151 1.20 10.81 8.62
CA LYS A 151 2.52 10.16 8.59
C LYS A 151 2.81 9.39 9.88
N LEU A 152 2.42 9.97 11.02
CA LEU A 152 2.61 9.35 12.33
C LEU A 152 1.63 8.19 12.57
N ASP A 153 0.40 8.29 12.07
CA ASP A 153 -0.61 7.22 12.02
C ASP A 153 -0.08 6.00 11.25
N ILE A 154 0.43 6.21 10.05
CA ILE A 154 1.07 5.15 9.25
C ILE A 154 2.25 4.53 10.03
N ALA A 155 3.13 5.34 10.60
CA ALA A 155 4.28 4.84 11.36
C ALA A 155 3.88 4.03 12.60
N PHE A 156 2.76 4.38 13.25
CA PHE A 156 2.20 3.64 14.38
C PHE A 156 1.73 2.24 13.94
N HIS A 157 0.92 2.17 12.89
CA HIS A 157 0.45 0.89 12.34
C HIS A 157 1.60 0.02 11.82
N GLU A 158 2.55 0.61 11.05
CA GLU A 158 3.73 -0.11 10.54
C GLU A 158 4.57 -0.72 11.67
N HIS A 159 4.72 -0.02 12.80
CA HIS A 159 5.44 -0.55 13.95
C HIS A 159 4.72 -1.76 14.55
N ILE A 160 3.39 -1.72 14.72
CA ILE A 160 2.61 -2.88 15.18
C ILE A 160 2.70 -4.05 14.18
N HIS A 161 2.59 -3.76 12.88
CA HIS A 161 2.69 -4.77 11.82
C HIS A 161 4.03 -5.52 11.88
N ALA A 162 5.13 -4.81 12.14
CA ALA A 162 6.46 -5.41 12.26
C ALA A 162 6.59 -6.39 13.44
N LEU A 163 5.82 -6.19 14.52
CA LEU A 163 5.84 -7.05 15.70
C LEU A 163 5.16 -8.41 15.51
N ALA A 164 4.33 -8.59 14.48
CA ALA A 164 3.61 -9.86 14.25
C ALA A 164 4.49 -11.04 13.81
N ALA A 165 5.81 -10.85 13.69
CA ALA A 165 6.81 -11.84 13.29
C ALA A 165 6.46 -12.56 11.96
N ASN A 166 5.69 -11.91 11.10
CA ASN A 166 5.30 -12.42 9.79
C ASN A 166 5.40 -11.29 8.76
N PRO A 167 6.53 -11.20 8.03
CA PRO A 167 6.75 -10.15 7.04
C PRO A 167 5.70 -10.11 5.93
N PHE A 168 5.09 -11.25 5.61
CA PHE A 168 4.03 -11.32 4.60
C PHE A 168 2.74 -10.67 5.12
N LEU A 169 2.33 -10.97 6.36
CA LEU A 169 1.18 -10.31 6.99
C LEU A 169 1.42 -8.81 7.17
N ALA A 170 2.62 -8.41 7.61
CA ALA A 170 2.97 -7.01 7.74
C ALA A 170 2.83 -6.27 6.40
N ARG A 171 3.35 -6.87 5.32
CA ARG A 171 3.24 -6.28 3.97
C ARG A 171 1.79 -6.27 3.46
N ALA A 172 1.01 -7.32 3.72
CA ALA A 172 -0.41 -7.35 3.36
C ALA A 172 -1.20 -6.25 4.08
N ALA A 173 -0.97 -6.06 5.38
CA ALA A 173 -1.64 -5.02 6.16
C ALA A 173 -1.24 -3.61 5.71
N THR A 174 0.05 -3.37 5.43
CA THR A 174 0.51 -2.10 4.85
C THR A 174 -0.15 -1.84 3.48
N SER A 175 -0.25 -2.86 2.62
CA SER A 175 -0.95 -2.73 1.33
C SER A 175 -2.42 -2.33 1.52
N LEU A 176 -3.14 -2.97 2.44
CA LEU A 176 -4.54 -2.61 2.73
C LEU A 176 -4.68 -1.19 3.29
N ASN A 177 -3.70 -0.74 4.09
CA ASN A 177 -3.69 0.64 4.56
C ASN A 177 -3.49 1.64 3.42
N THR A 178 -2.56 1.37 2.50
CA THR A 178 -2.33 2.18 1.30
C THR A 178 -3.58 2.22 0.41
N LEU A 179 -4.23 1.08 0.17
CA LEU A 179 -5.48 0.99 -0.59
C LEU A 179 -6.63 1.78 0.07
N GLY A 180 -6.65 1.86 1.41
CA GLY A 180 -7.67 2.60 2.16
C GLY A 180 -7.44 4.10 2.29
N LEU A 181 -6.27 4.60 1.87
CA LEU A 181 -5.87 5.99 2.11
C LEU A 181 -6.79 6.99 1.42
N GLU A 182 -7.22 6.69 0.19
CA GLU A 182 -8.10 7.56 -0.59
C GLU A 182 -9.44 7.81 0.11
N PHE A 183 -10.00 6.78 0.75
CA PHE A 183 -11.28 6.91 1.46
C PHE A 183 -11.17 7.75 2.73
N ARG A 184 -10.09 7.60 3.50
CA ARG A 184 -9.94 8.28 4.80
C ARG A 184 -9.29 9.66 4.73
N THR A 185 -8.81 10.10 3.57
CA THR A 185 -8.09 11.38 3.44
C THR A 185 -8.93 12.54 3.99
N VAL A 186 -10.22 12.59 3.68
CA VAL A 186 -11.11 13.65 4.18
C VAL A 186 -11.51 13.43 5.65
N ALA A 187 -11.76 12.18 6.07
CA ALA A 187 -12.14 11.88 7.45
C ALA A 187 -11.02 12.22 8.45
N SER A 188 -9.77 11.93 8.07
CA SER A 188 -8.55 12.19 8.86
C SER A 188 -8.19 13.68 8.99
N GLU A 189 -8.94 14.59 8.36
CA GLU A 189 -8.80 16.05 8.55
C GLU A 189 -9.64 16.57 9.73
N SER A 190 -10.57 15.76 10.24
CA SER A 190 -11.39 16.13 11.38
C SER A 190 -10.64 15.92 12.70
N ARG A 191 -10.49 17.00 13.49
CA ARG A 191 -9.89 16.92 14.84
C ARG A 191 -10.62 15.94 15.76
N GLN A 192 -11.93 15.78 15.59
CA GLN A 192 -12.73 14.83 16.39
C GLN A 192 -12.36 13.39 16.05
N VAL A 193 -12.16 13.09 14.77
CA VAL A 193 -11.76 11.75 14.29
C VAL A 193 -10.34 11.42 14.77
N ILE A 194 -9.43 12.40 14.71
CA ILE A 194 -8.08 12.26 15.25
C ILE A 194 -8.12 12.00 16.76
N ALA A 195 -8.93 12.76 17.51
CA ALA A 195 -9.05 12.58 18.95
C ALA A 195 -9.57 11.19 19.33
N GLN A 196 -10.56 10.65 18.59
CA GLN A 196 -11.03 9.29 18.80
C GLN A 196 -9.95 8.25 18.48
N SER A 197 -9.24 8.42 17.36
CA SER A 197 -8.15 7.50 16.96
C SER A 197 -7.04 7.46 18.02
N LEU A 198 -6.72 8.60 18.65
CA LEU A 198 -5.75 8.66 19.75
C LEU A 198 -6.20 7.88 21.00
N VAL A 199 -7.50 7.87 21.31
CA VAL A 199 -8.07 7.05 22.40
C VAL A 199 -7.92 5.57 22.05
N ASP A 200 -8.26 5.21 20.81
CA ASP A 200 -8.20 3.83 20.34
C ASP A 200 -6.74 3.32 20.30
N HIS A 201 -5.79 4.13 19.82
CA HIS A 201 -4.36 3.83 19.85
C HIS A 201 -3.85 3.60 21.26
N ALA A 202 -4.26 4.41 22.23
CA ALA A 202 -3.87 4.22 23.63
C ALA A 202 -4.38 2.90 24.21
N ALA A 203 -5.61 2.49 23.85
CA ALA A 203 -6.16 1.20 24.26
C ALA A 203 -5.38 0.01 23.66
N ILE A 204 -5.01 0.09 22.37
CA ILE A 204 -4.16 -0.91 21.71
C ILE A 204 -2.82 -1.03 22.43
N VAL A 205 -2.13 0.09 22.68
CA VAL A 205 -0.82 0.08 23.35
C VAL A 205 -0.92 -0.43 24.79
N ALA A 206 -2.02 -0.16 25.49
CA ALA A 206 -2.26 -0.71 26.83
C ALA A 206 -2.36 -2.24 26.81
N ALA A 207 -3.08 -2.80 25.83
CA ALA A 207 -3.19 -4.25 25.66
C ALA A 207 -1.84 -4.89 25.29
N LEU A 208 -1.07 -4.26 24.39
CA LEU A 208 0.29 -4.68 24.06
C LEU A 208 1.19 -4.67 25.30
N ALA A 209 1.14 -3.62 26.11
CA ALA A 209 1.94 -3.51 27.33
C ALA A 209 1.57 -4.57 28.39
N ALA A 210 0.33 -5.05 28.38
CA ALA A 210 -0.14 -6.13 29.26
C ALA A 210 0.17 -7.53 28.73
N ASN A 211 0.76 -7.65 27.53
CA ASN A 211 0.90 -8.90 26.77
C ASN A 211 -0.43 -9.64 26.56
N ASP A 212 -1.54 -8.90 26.44
CA ASP A 212 -2.88 -9.46 26.27
C ASP A 212 -3.27 -9.42 24.79
N GLY A 213 -3.06 -10.54 24.11
CA GLY A 213 -3.37 -10.69 22.69
C GLY A 213 -4.86 -10.56 22.38
N ALA A 214 -5.75 -11.05 23.25
CA ALA A 214 -7.20 -10.97 23.03
C ALA A 214 -7.69 -9.52 23.17
N ALA A 215 -7.21 -8.81 24.19
CA ALA A 215 -7.51 -7.40 24.35
C ALA A 215 -6.93 -6.55 23.21
N ALA A 216 -5.74 -6.88 22.70
CA ALA A 216 -5.12 -6.17 21.60
C ALA A 216 -5.88 -6.34 20.28
N GLU A 217 -6.33 -7.56 19.98
CA GLU A 217 -7.21 -7.81 18.83
C GLU A 217 -8.51 -7.02 18.94
N LEU A 218 -9.19 -7.08 20.09
CA LEU A 218 -10.44 -6.38 20.31
C LEU A 218 -10.27 -4.86 20.15
N ALA A 219 -9.22 -4.29 20.74
CA ALA A 219 -8.92 -2.87 20.64
C ALA A 219 -8.63 -2.43 19.19
N MET A 220 -7.87 -3.23 18.43
CA MET A 220 -7.57 -2.94 17.02
C MET A 220 -8.82 -3.06 16.13
N ARG A 221 -9.68 -4.04 16.39
CA ARG A 221 -10.96 -4.17 15.67
C ARG A 221 -11.88 -2.98 15.95
N GLN A 222 -11.95 -2.54 17.21
CA GLN A 222 -12.74 -1.37 17.59
C GLN A 222 -12.21 -0.09 16.92
N HIS A 223 -10.89 0.09 16.89
CA HIS A 223 -10.25 1.19 16.14
C HIS A 223 -10.69 1.18 14.67
N MET A 224 -10.58 0.04 13.98
CA MET A 224 -11.00 -0.07 12.58
C MET A 224 -12.49 0.24 12.37
N LEU A 225 -13.36 -0.16 13.30
CA LEU A 225 -14.79 0.18 13.26
C LEU A 225 -15.04 1.69 13.40
N ASN A 226 -14.37 2.34 14.36
CA ASN A 226 -14.48 3.80 14.55
C ASN A 226 -13.99 4.55 13.30
N VAL A 227 -12.88 4.10 12.71
CA VAL A 227 -12.34 4.69 11.49
C VAL A 227 -13.27 4.45 10.29
N LEU A 228 -13.91 3.28 10.17
CA LEU A 228 -14.93 3.02 9.15
C LEU A 228 -16.11 3.99 9.26
N GLN A 229 -16.68 4.12 10.46
CA GLN A 229 -17.83 5.00 10.70
C GLN A 229 -17.51 6.46 10.35
N SER A 230 -16.34 6.96 10.77
CA SER A 230 -15.91 8.32 10.44
C SER A 230 -15.67 8.51 8.93
N THR A 231 -15.16 7.47 8.26
CA THR A 231 -14.95 7.48 6.80
C THR A 231 -16.27 7.55 6.05
N GLN A 232 -17.26 6.74 6.42
CA GLN A 232 -18.60 6.76 5.83
C GLN A 232 -19.28 8.12 6.00
N ALA A 233 -19.24 8.69 7.21
CA ALA A 233 -19.81 10.01 7.48
C ALA A 233 -19.16 11.11 6.63
N SER A 234 -17.85 11.04 6.42
CA SER A 234 -17.10 11.97 5.58
C SER A 234 -17.45 11.85 4.09
N ILE A 235 -17.62 10.62 3.60
CA ILE A 235 -18.04 10.35 2.21
C ILE A 235 -19.44 10.92 1.98
N GLU A 236 -20.38 10.66 2.89
CA GLU A 236 -21.75 11.16 2.81
C GLU A 236 -21.79 12.70 2.81
N ALA A 237 -21.10 13.34 3.76
CA ALA A 237 -21.03 14.80 3.83
C ALA A 237 -20.43 15.45 2.56
N THR A 238 -19.49 14.76 1.89
CA THR A 238 -18.91 15.21 0.63
C THR A 238 -19.89 15.06 -0.53
N ARG A 239 -20.60 13.94 -0.62
CA ARG A 239 -21.68 13.74 -1.61
C ARG A 239 -22.78 14.79 -1.47
N THR A 240 -23.24 15.08 -0.25
CA THR A 240 -24.28 16.10 -0.01
C THR A 240 -23.83 17.51 -0.41
N ARG A 241 -22.57 17.88 -0.14
CA ARG A 241 -22.01 19.18 -0.54
C ARG A 241 -21.93 19.32 -2.07
N SER A 242 -21.47 18.28 -2.76
CA SER A 242 -21.42 18.26 -4.23
C SER A 242 -22.81 18.38 -4.86
N ALA A 243 -23.80 17.67 -4.32
CA ALA A 243 -25.18 17.74 -4.81
C ALA A 243 -25.81 19.13 -4.63
N ARG A 244 -25.59 19.79 -3.47
CA ARG A 244 -26.08 21.15 -3.22
C ARG A 244 -25.45 22.18 -4.14
N ARG A 245 -24.15 22.05 -4.43
CA ARG A 245 -23.44 22.95 -5.36
C ARG A 245 -23.97 22.83 -6.78
N ALA A 246 -24.20 21.61 -7.26
CA ALA A 246 -24.78 21.37 -8.59
C ALA A 246 -26.21 21.94 -8.72
N GLN A 247 -27.00 21.95 -7.64
CA GLN A 247 -28.34 22.54 -7.63
C GLN A 247 -28.32 24.08 -7.56
N GLY A 248 -27.34 24.68 -6.87
CA GLY A 248 -27.18 26.13 -6.77
C GLY A 248 -26.57 26.80 -8.01
N GLU A 249 -25.80 26.07 -8.83
CA GLU A 249 -25.28 26.56 -10.12
C GLU A 249 -26.34 26.44 -11.25
N ALA A 250 -27.47 25.77 -11.01
CA ALA A 250 -28.57 25.57 -11.95
C ALA A 250 -29.79 26.50 -11.73
N SER A 251 -29.70 27.43 -10.77
CA SER A 251 -30.72 28.45 -10.45
C SER A 251 -30.20 29.85 -10.75
#